data_AF-F4Q6T4-F1
#
_entry.id   AF-F4Q6T4-F1
#
_cell.length_a   1.000
_cell.length_b   1.000
_cell.length_c   1.000
_cell.angle_alpha   90.00
_cell.angle_beta   90.00
_cell.angle_gamma   90.00
#
_symmetry.space_group_name_H-M   'P 1'
#
loop_
_entity.id
_entity.type
_entity.pdbx_description
1 polymer ?
#
loop_
_entity_poly.entity_id
_entity_poly.type
_entity_poly.pdbx_seq_one_letter_code
_entity_poly.pdbx_strand_id
1 'polypeptide(L)' 'MAKSKNHSTHHQERKNHRNGIKKPVSKPKDSLKHAGVDPKILRNIRLSRKNNKRTPYVRGDLQVQKPHPTAAPKK' A
#
# COMPACT_ATOMS: atom_id res chain seq x y z
N MET A 1 -16.30 56.03 -6.38
CA MET A 1 -16.33 54.55 -6.51
C MET A 1 -16.73 53.95 -5.17
N ALA A 2 -17.79 53.16 -5.12
CA ALA A 2 -18.20 52.50 -3.89
C ALA A 2 -17.34 51.24 -3.66
N LYS A 3 -16.85 51.06 -2.43
CA LYS A 3 -16.07 49.86 -2.06
C LYS A 3 -17.01 48.66 -1.97
N SER A 4 -16.64 47.54 -2.59
CA SER A 4 -17.34 46.27 -2.48
C SER A 4 -16.76 45.41 -1.34
N LYS A 5 -17.44 44.32 -0.99
CA LYS A 5 -16.96 43.36 0.00
C LYS A 5 -15.91 42.43 -0.63
N ASN A 6 -14.74 42.35 -0.01
CA ASN A 6 -13.59 41.62 -0.57
C ASN A 6 -13.57 40.10 -0.30
N HIS A 7 -14.37 39.60 0.66
CA HIS A 7 -14.36 38.17 1.01
C HIS A 7 -15.70 37.69 1.62
N SER A 8 -16.11 36.46 1.31
CA SER A 8 -17.27 35.78 1.91
C SER A 8 -17.19 34.25 1.81
N THR A 9 -17.39 33.57 2.94
CA THR A 9 -17.47 32.10 3.04
C THR A 9 -18.92 31.59 3.11
N HIS A 10 -19.91 32.50 3.11
CA HIS A 10 -21.32 32.23 3.43
C HIS A 10 -21.94 31.03 2.69
N HIS A 11 -21.58 30.82 1.43
CA HIS A 11 -22.16 29.76 0.60
C HIS A 11 -21.15 28.63 0.28
N GLN A 12 -19.96 28.64 0.88
CA GLN A 12 -18.95 27.62 0.57
C GLN A 12 -19.35 26.25 1.12
N GLU A 13 -19.74 26.20 2.39
CA GLU A 13 -20.17 24.95 3.03
C GLU A 13 -21.39 24.34 2.34
N ARG A 14 -22.41 25.15 2.02
CA ARG A 14 -23.59 24.65 1.32
C ARG A 14 -23.25 24.11 -0.06
N LYS A 15 -22.33 24.71 -0.83
CA LYS A 15 -21.86 24.17 -2.12
C LYS A 15 -21.13 22.83 -1.94
N ASN A 16 -20.23 22.76 -0.96
CA ASN A 16 -19.44 21.56 -0.69
C ASN A 16 -20.33 20.36 -0.34
N HIS A 17 -21.44 20.62 0.35
CA HIS A 17 -22.39 19.57 0.75
C HIS A 17 -23.48 19.26 -0.28
N ARG A 18 -23.67 20.05 -1.36
CA ARG A 18 -24.66 19.73 -2.41
C ARG A 18 -24.47 18.33 -3.00
N ASN A 19 -23.21 17.95 -3.26
CA ASN A 19 -22.83 16.64 -3.78
C ASN A 19 -22.20 15.74 -2.69
N GLY A 20 -22.11 16.26 -1.46
CA GLY A 20 -21.36 15.68 -0.35
C GLY A 20 -19.84 15.74 -0.52
N ILE A 21 -19.13 15.90 0.60
CA ILE A 21 -17.66 15.83 0.63
C ILE A 21 -17.26 14.35 0.54
N LYS A 22 -16.76 13.91 -0.63
CA LYS A 22 -16.36 12.52 -0.85
C LYS A 22 -14.98 12.27 -0.23
N LYS A 23 -14.88 11.22 0.59
CA LYS A 23 -13.59 10.72 1.08
C LYS A 23 -12.87 9.97 -0.05
N PRO A 24 -11.53 10.02 -0.13
CA PRO A 24 -10.79 9.20 -1.07
C PRO A 24 -11.03 7.72 -0.74
N VAL A 25 -11.30 6.92 -1.78
CA VAL A 25 -11.46 5.47 -1.63
C VAL A 25 -10.07 4.85 -1.49
N SER A 26 -9.81 4.18 -0.36
CA SER A 26 -8.59 3.37 -0.20
C SER A 26 -8.67 2.16 -1.12
N LYS A 27 -7.81 2.12 -2.15
CA LYS A 27 -7.77 0.98 -3.06
C LYS A 27 -6.80 -0.06 -2.47
N PRO A 28 -7.16 -1.36 -2.38
CA PRO A 28 -6.32 -2.40 -1.79
C PRO A 28 -5.01 -2.69 -2.56
N LYS A 29 -4.70 -1.94 -3.61
CA LYS A 29 -3.51 -2.09 -4.46
C LYS A 29 -2.86 -0.74 -4.78
N ASP A 30 -2.92 0.22 -3.87
CA ASP A 30 -2.02 1.36 -3.98
C ASP A 30 -0.60 0.80 -4.03
N SER A 31 0.07 1.06 -5.16
CA SER A 31 1.35 0.44 -5.43
C SER A 31 2.28 0.84 -4.28
N LEU A 32 3.00 -0.13 -3.69
CA LEU A 32 3.93 0.14 -2.58
C LEU A 32 4.94 1.26 -2.93
N LYS A 33 5.10 1.58 -4.22
CA LYS A 33 5.87 2.71 -4.75
C LYS A 33 5.31 4.08 -4.33
N HIS A 34 3.99 4.25 -4.25
CA HIS A 34 3.36 5.51 -3.82
C HIS A 34 3.25 5.66 -2.30
N ALA A 35 3.48 4.57 -1.57
CA ALA A 35 3.50 4.56 -0.10
C ALA A 35 4.86 4.96 0.50
N GLY A 36 5.82 5.43 -0.31
CA GLY A 36 7.14 5.86 0.15
C GLY A 36 8.00 4.73 0.74
N VAL A 37 7.71 3.48 0.38
CA VAL A 37 8.44 2.32 0.86
C VAL A 37 9.87 2.33 0.33
N ASP A 38 10.83 1.99 1.19
CA ASP A 38 12.24 1.88 0.84
C ASP A 38 12.44 1.06 -0.46
N PRO A 39 13.16 1.60 -1.47
CA PRO A 39 13.53 0.88 -2.69
C PRO A 39 14.09 -0.53 -2.46
N LYS A 40 14.79 -0.78 -1.35
CA LYS A 40 15.32 -2.10 -1.00
C LYS A 40 14.21 -3.12 -0.76
N ILE A 41 13.18 -2.72 -0.02
CA ILE A 41 12.02 -3.57 0.28
C ILE A 41 11.22 -3.82 -1.00
N LEU A 42 11.04 -2.80 -1.84
CA LEU A 42 10.38 -2.93 -3.14
C LEU A 42 11.11 -3.92 -4.06
N ARG A 43 12.44 -3.86 -4.11
CA ARG A 43 13.28 -4.78 -4.88
C ARG A 43 13.15 -6.21 -4.35
N ASN A 44 13.14 -6.40 -3.04
CA ASN A 44 12.97 -7.71 -2.43
C ASN A 44 11.59 -8.32 -2.77
N ILE A 45 10.49 -7.58 -2.55
CA ILE A 45 9.12 -8.04 -2.85
C ILE A 45 8.99 -8.44 -4.32
N ARG A 46 9.59 -7.69 -5.25
CA ARG A 46 9.59 -8.02 -6.68
C ARG A 46 10.27 -9.37 -6.94
N LEU A 47 11.44 -9.60 -6.34
CA LEU A 47 12.20 -10.84 -6.52
C LEU A 47 11.49 -12.03 -5.85
N SER A 48 10.98 -11.86 -4.62
CA SER A 48 10.22 -12.89 -3.91
C SER A 48 8.97 -13.31 -4.71
N ARG A 49 8.19 -12.36 -5.23
CA ARG A 49 7.01 -12.67 -6.06
C ARG A 49 7.37 -13.36 -7.37
N LYS A 50 8.48 -12.97 -8.01
CA LYS A 50 8.96 -13.58 -9.26
C LYS A 50 9.37 -15.05 -9.05
N ASN A 51 9.99 -15.35 -7.92
CA ASN A 51 10.61 -16.65 -7.65
C ASN A 51 9.73 -17.58 -6.79
N ASN A 52 8.63 -17.08 -6.21
CA ASN A 52 7.65 -17.88 -5.49
C ASN A 52 6.71 -18.57 -6.49
N LYS A 53 7.21 -19.60 -7.17
CA LYS A 53 6.40 -20.49 -8.00
C LYS A 53 5.41 -21.19 -7.08
N ARG A 54 4.12 -20.99 -7.30
CA ARG A 54 3.09 -21.80 -6.62
C ARG A 54 3.23 -23.22 -7.14
N THR A 55 3.90 -24.09 -6.39
CA THR A 55 3.70 -25.52 -6.59
C THR A 55 2.25 -25.79 -6.20
N PRO A 56 1.41 -26.36 -7.09
CA PRO A 56 0.11 -26.86 -6.67
C PRO A 56 0.39 -28.05 -5.76
N TYR A 57 0.48 -27.82 -4.44
CA TYR A 57 0.47 -28.91 -3.50
C TYR A 57 -0.88 -29.61 -3.64
N VAL A 58 -0.82 -30.87 -4.05
CA VAL A 58 -1.87 -31.83 -3.74
C VAL A 58 -1.85 -31.95 -2.21
N ARG A 59 -3.01 -31.94 -1.55
CA ARG A 59 -3.07 -32.13 -0.09
C ARG A 59 -2.49 -33.52 0.22
N GLY A 60 -1.27 -33.59 0.75
CA GLY A 60 -0.65 -34.85 1.17
C GLY A 60 0.86 -34.78 1.43
N ASP A 61 1.56 -33.85 0.77
CA ASP A 61 3.01 -33.77 0.77
C ASP A 61 3.52 -32.46 1.41
N LEU A 62 3.09 -32.20 2.65
CA LEU A 62 3.91 -31.35 3.53
C LEU A 62 5.17 -32.14 3.91
N GLN A 63 6.20 -32.07 3.07
CA GLN A 63 7.55 -32.31 3.55
C GLN A 63 7.82 -31.30 4.67
N VAL A 64 8.06 -31.83 5.86
CA VAL A 64 8.54 -31.11 7.05
C VAL A 64 9.59 -30.09 6.61
N GLN A 65 9.36 -28.81 6.89
CA GLN A 65 10.42 -27.81 6.76
C GLN A 65 11.55 -28.25 7.69
N LYS A 66 12.65 -28.77 7.13
CA LYS A 66 13.84 -29.09 7.92
C LYS A 66 14.35 -27.77 8.52
N PRO A 67 14.60 -27.69 9.84
CA PRO A 67 15.16 -26.47 10.42
C PRO A 67 16.50 -26.17 9.75
N HIS A 68 16.74 -24.89 9.46
CA HIS A 68 18.02 -24.42 8.95
C HIS A 68 19.14 -24.90 9.88
N PRO A 69 20.25 -25.45 9.33
CA PRO A 69 21.40 -25.81 10.15
C PRO A 69 21.86 -24.56 10.89
N THR A 70 22.00 -24.72 12.20
CA THR A 70 22.52 -23.74 13.13
C THR A 70 23.76 -23.05 12.56
N ALA A 71 23.84 -21.74 12.81
CA ALA A 71 24.89 -20.85 12.34
C ALA A 71 26.28 -21.51 12.30
N ALA A 72 26.96 -21.40 11.16
CA ALA A 72 28.36 -21.80 11.04
C ALA A 72 29.18 -21.17 12.17
N PRO A 73 30.12 -21.90 12.81
CA PRO A 73 30.98 -21.32 13.82
C PRO A 73 31.78 -20.19 13.17
N LYS A 74 31.69 -18.99 13.74
CA LYS A 74 32.56 -17.87 13.36
C LYS A 74 34.00 -18.29 13.68
N LYS A 75 34.89 -18.15 12.70
CA LYS A 75 36.35 -18.25 12.90
C LYS A 75 36.83 -17.15 13.84
#